data_AF-A0A0B5QKW0-F1
#
_entry.id   AF-A0A0B5QKW0-F1
#
_cell.length_a   1.000
_cell.length_b   1.000
_cell.length_c   1.000
_cell.angle_alpha   90.00
_cell.angle_beta   90.00
_cell.angle_gamma   90.00
#
_symmetry.space_group_name_H-M   'P 1'
#
loop_
_entity.id
_entity.type
_entity.pdbx_description
1 polymer ?
#
loop_
_entity_poly.entity_id
_entity_poly.type
_entity_poly.pdbx_seq_one_letter_code
_entity_poly.pdbx_strand_id
1 'polypeptide(L)'
;MALECEISIFSFWEMTLEEIVQSIEAYGNRRKNILRERALMDYKLALGIGLNVANLFDDENKVPEFVEFYAELFEEKNKKIQEQKRLNELEINKQRMKEFANFHNKRFRREG
;
A
#
# COMPACT_ATOMS: atom_id res chain seq x y z
N MET A 1 20.12 19.47 -25.98
CA MET A 1 20.17 19.95 -24.58
C MET A 1 18.98 20.83 -24.21
N ALA A 2 18.83 22.07 -24.70
CA ALA A 2 17.68 22.93 -24.31
C ALA A 2 16.31 22.34 -24.69
N LEU A 3 16.15 21.84 -25.92
CA LEU A 3 14.95 21.15 -26.40
C LEU A 3 14.62 19.86 -25.63
N GLU A 4 15.64 19.16 -25.14
CA GLU A 4 15.46 17.91 -24.36
C GLU A 4 14.93 18.22 -22.95
N CYS A 5 15.22 19.41 -22.42
CA CYS A 5 14.74 19.90 -21.14
C CYS A 5 13.39 20.64 -21.24
N GLU A 6 12.68 20.48 -22.38
CA GLU A 6 11.38 21.12 -22.65
C GLU A 6 11.43 22.65 -22.66
N ILE A 7 12.62 23.24 -22.83
CA ILE A 7 12.78 24.68 -23.02
C ILE A 7 12.47 25.00 -24.49
N SER A 8 11.49 25.86 -24.72
CA SER A 8 11.17 26.30 -26.08
C SER A 8 12.33 27.11 -26.66
N ILE A 9 12.55 27.03 -27.97
CA ILE A 9 13.63 27.75 -28.66
C ILE A 9 13.46 29.27 -28.48
N PHE A 10 12.22 29.76 -28.50
CA PHE A 10 11.93 31.17 -28.30
C PHE A 10 12.26 31.63 -26.88
N SER A 11 11.83 30.86 -25.88
CA SER A 11 12.13 31.15 -24.46
C SER A 11 13.62 31.08 -24.16
N PHE A 12 14.36 30.17 -24.80
CA PHE A 12 15.80 30.02 -24.57
C PHE A 12 16.58 31.31 -24.82
N TRP A 13 16.23 32.07 -25.86
CA TRP A 13 16.91 33.33 -26.18
C TRP A 13 16.51 34.48 -25.26
N GLU A 14 15.37 34.37 -24.58
CA GLU A 14 14.87 35.36 -23.62
C GLU A 14 15.30 35.07 -22.18
N MET A 15 15.78 33.86 -21.89
CA MET A 15 16.24 33.43 -20.58
C MET A 15 17.68 33.85 -20.32
N THR A 16 17.97 34.13 -19.05
CA THR A 16 19.33 34.25 -18.54
C THR A 16 20.02 32.89 -18.45
N LEU A 17 21.35 32.89 -18.43
CA LEU A 17 22.13 31.67 -18.22
C LEU A 17 21.72 30.91 -16.95
N GLU A 18 21.41 31.65 -15.88
CA GLU A 18 21.00 31.07 -14.60
C GLU A 18 19.65 30.35 -14.72
N GLU A 19 18.66 30.96 -15.37
CA GLU A 19 17.35 30.35 -15.59
C GLU A 19 17.43 29.09 -16.46
N ILE A 20 18.33 29.10 -17.46
CA ILE A 20 18.60 27.93 -18.30
C ILE A 20 19.15 26.78 -17.44
N VAL A 21 20.14 27.04 -16.59
CA VAL A 21 20.73 26.03 -15.69
C VAL A 21 19.68 25.50 -14.72
N GLN A 22 18.93 26.37 -14.04
CA GLN A 22 17.87 25.97 -13.12
C GLN A 22 16.79 25.12 -13.82
N SER A 23 16.44 25.44 -15.06
CA SER A 23 15.46 24.69 -15.84
C SER A 23 15.95 23.28 -16.21
N ILE A 24 17.22 23.14 -16.59
CA ILE A 24 17.85 21.84 -16.86
C ILE A 24 17.88 21.00 -15.58
N GLU A 25 18.26 21.58 -14.45
CA GLU A 25 18.28 20.89 -13.16
C GLU A 25 16.88 20.45 -12.72
N ALA A 26 15.89 21.34 -12.82
CA ALA A 26 14.51 21.03 -12.53
C ALA A 26 13.97 19.90 -13.41
N TYR A 27 14.31 19.90 -14.71
CA TYR A 27 13.96 18.80 -15.63
C TYR A 27 14.57 17.47 -15.17
N GLY A 28 15.88 17.47 -14.84
CA GLY A 28 16.57 16.28 -14.33
C GLY A 28 15.94 15.73 -13.05
N ASN A 29 15.56 16.62 -12.12
CA ASN A 29 14.89 16.25 -10.87
C ASN A 29 13.49 15.70 -11.10
N ARG A 30 12.69 16.33 -11.97
CA ARG A 30 11.37 15.81 -12.39
C ARG A 30 11.50 14.41 -12.98
N ARG A 31 12.46 14.20 -13.89
CA ARG A 31 12.70 12.90 -14.52
C ARG A 31 13.08 11.83 -13.51
N LYS A 32 13.96 12.16 -12.56
CA LYS A 32 14.34 11.26 -11.45
C LYS A 32 13.13 10.90 -10.58
N ASN A 33 12.27 11.86 -10.24
CA ASN A 33 11.07 11.60 -9.44
C ASN A 33 10.09 10.69 -10.16
N ILE A 34 9.84 10.92 -11.46
CA ILE A 34 8.99 10.03 -12.28
C ILE A 34 9.55 8.60 -12.31
N LEU A 35 10.87 8.43 -12.46
CA LEU A 35 11.50 7.11 -12.43
C LEU A 35 11.38 6.43 -11.06
N ARG A 36 11.52 7.19 -9.97
CA ARG A 36 11.33 6.67 -8.61
C ARG A 36 9.89 6.24 -8.36
N GLU A 37 8.92 7.06 -8.75
CA GLU A 37 7.49 6.73 -8.65
C GLU A 37 7.18 5.47 -9.43
N ARG A 38 7.67 5.37 -10.67
CA ARG A 38 7.50 4.16 -11.49
C ARG A 38 8.12 2.94 -10.83
N ALA A 39 9.36 3.01 -10.36
CA ALA A 39 10.02 1.89 -9.69
C ALA A 39 9.24 1.43 -8.45
N LEU A 40 8.70 2.37 -7.66
CA LEU A 40 7.88 2.06 -6.49
C LEU A 40 6.56 1.38 -6.89
N MET A 41 5.89 1.87 -7.94
CA MET A 41 4.66 1.26 -8.44
C MET A 41 4.89 -0.12 -9.02
N ASP A 42 5.95 -0.30 -9.82
CA ASP A 42 6.33 -1.60 -10.40
C ASP A 42 6.65 -2.61 -9.30
N TYR A 43 7.37 -2.18 -8.25
CA TYR A 43 7.66 -3.02 -7.10
C TYR A 43 6.40 -3.41 -6.32
N LYS A 44 5.49 -2.46 -6.04
CA LYS A 44 4.21 -2.74 -5.38
C LYS A 44 3.34 -3.69 -6.21
N LEU A 45 3.31 -3.53 -7.53
CA LEU A 45 2.60 -4.42 -8.43
C LEU A 45 3.18 -5.84 -8.37
N ALA A 46 4.50 -5.98 -8.44
CA ALA A 46 5.16 -7.28 -8.36
C ALA A 46 4.88 -7.99 -7.02
N LEU A 47 4.92 -7.25 -5.90
CA LEU A 47 4.52 -7.77 -4.59
C LEU A 47 3.05 -8.19 -4.57
N GLY A 48 2.16 -7.38 -5.13
CA GLY A 48 0.74 -7.69 -5.24
C GLY A 48 0.49 -8.97 -6.02
N ILE A 49 1.16 -9.15 -7.17
CA ILE A 49 1.10 -10.39 -7.95
C ILE A 49 1.61 -11.57 -7.12
N GLY A 50 2.77 -11.42 -6.47
CA GLY A 50 3.36 -12.47 -5.63
C GLY A 50 2.44 -12.91 -4.50
N LEU A 51 1.81 -11.97 -3.79
CA LEU A 51 0.86 -12.27 -2.71
C LEU A 51 -0.40 -12.96 -3.22
N ASN A 52 -0.94 -12.53 -4.36
CA ASN A 52 -2.10 -13.19 -4.97
C ASN A 52 -1.76 -14.62 -5.42
N VAL A 53 -0.58 -14.84 -6.00
CA VAL A 53 -0.13 -16.18 -6.38
C VAL A 53 0.09 -17.05 -5.13
N ALA A 54 0.69 -16.52 -4.06
CA ALA A 54 0.87 -17.25 -2.81
C ALA A 54 -0.48 -17.68 -2.18
N ASN A 55 -1.50 -16.83 -2.26
CA ASN A 55 -2.85 -17.13 -1.79
C ASN A 55 -3.55 -18.26 -2.59
N LEU A 56 -3.06 -18.62 -3.78
CA LEU A 56 -3.57 -19.80 -4.51
C LEU A 56 -3.06 -21.13 -3.92
N PHE A 57 -1.97 -21.10 -3.15
CA PHE A 57 -1.34 -22.29 -2.57
C PHE A 57 -1.60 -22.43 -1.06
N ASP A 58 -1.99 -21.34 -0.40
CA ASP A 58 -2.26 -21.29 1.03
C ASP A 58 -3.33 -20.25 1.34
N ASP A 59 -4.51 -20.72 1.76
CA ASP A 59 -5.68 -19.91 2.09
C ASP A 59 -5.49 -19.05 3.36
N GLU A 60 -4.43 -19.28 4.14
CA GLU A 60 -4.10 -18.42 5.29
C GLU A 60 -3.40 -17.12 4.87
N ASN A 61 -2.95 -17.00 3.61
CA ASN A 61 -2.29 -15.80 3.10
C ASN A 61 -3.27 -14.65 2.89
N LYS A 62 -3.28 -13.69 3.82
CA LYS A 62 -4.07 -12.46 3.67
C LYS A 62 -3.48 -11.57 2.57
N VAL A 63 -4.18 -11.48 1.44
CA VAL A 63 -3.89 -10.45 0.41
C VAL A 63 -4.37 -9.09 0.93
N PRO A 64 -3.49 -8.08 1.05
CA PRO A 64 -3.88 -6.76 1.51
C PRO A 64 -4.85 -6.10 0.52
N GLU A 65 -5.83 -5.36 1.05
CA GLU A 65 -6.73 -4.57 0.21
C GLU A 65 -6.01 -3.35 -0.38
N PHE A 66 -6.59 -2.76 -1.44
CA PHE A 66 -6.04 -1.57 -2.09
C PHE A 66 -5.69 -0.43 -1.11
N VAL A 67 -6.57 -0.18 -0.15
CA VAL A 67 -6.38 0.87 0.87
C VAL A 67 -5.20 0.55 1.79
N GLU A 68 -4.92 -0.74 2.03
CA GLU A 68 -3.80 -1.20 2.85
C GLU A 68 -2.47 -1.10 2.08
N PHE A 69 -2.47 -1.41 0.78
CA PHE A 69 -1.30 -1.24 -0.11
C PHE A 69 -0.85 0.22 -0.26
N TYR A 70 -1.79 1.16 -0.13
CA TYR A 70 -1.57 2.60 -0.21
C TYR A 70 -1.96 3.31 1.09
N ALA A 71 -1.70 2.69 2.23
CA ALA A 71 -2.08 3.22 3.55
C ALA A 71 -1.65 4.67 3.78
N GLU A 72 -0.47 5.06 3.29
CA GLU A 72 0.07 6.42 3.37
C GLU A 72 -0.83 7.46 2.68
N LEU A 73 -1.54 7.07 1.62
CA LEU A 73 -2.45 7.94 0.87
C LEU A 73 -3.87 7.96 1.47
N PHE A 74 -4.21 6.97 2.31
CA PHE A 74 -5.57 6.73 2.80
C PHE A 74 -5.61 6.48 4.30
N GLU A 75 -4.82 7.22 5.08
CA GLU A 75 -4.56 6.93 6.50
C GLU A 75 -5.85 6.79 7.33
N GLU A 76 -6.78 7.72 7.22
CA GLU A 76 -8.05 7.67 7.95
C GLU A 76 -8.91 6.46 7.56
N LYS A 77 -8.97 6.14 6.27
CA LYS A 77 -9.74 5.01 5.76
C LYS A 77 -9.10 3.69 6.22
N ASN A 78 -7.78 3.61 6.16
CA ASN A 78 -7.02 2.45 6.62
C ASN A 78 -7.22 2.21 8.12
N LYS A 79 -7.17 3.27 8.95
CA LYS A 79 -7.47 3.17 10.39
C LYS A 79 -8.86 2.59 10.67
N LYS A 80 -9.88 3.03 9.94
CA LYS A 80 -11.25 2.50 10.08
C LYS A 80 -11.34 1.02 9.68
N ILE A 81 -10.68 0.62 8.60
CA ILE A 81 -10.63 -0.77 8.16
C ILE A 81 -9.95 -1.65 9.21
N GLN A 82 -8.81 -1.22 9.75
CA GLN A 82 -8.08 -1.94 10.78
C GLN A 82 -8.90 -2.10 12.07
N GLU A 83 -9.60 -1.04 12.50
CA GLU A 83 -10.47 -1.12 13.67
C GLU A 83 -11.63 -2.10 13.44
N GLN A 84 -12.24 -2.07 12.26
CA GLN A 84 -13.30 -3.03 11.93
C GLN A 84 -12.79 -4.48 11.93
N LYS A 85 -11.60 -4.73 11.36
CA LYS A 85 -10.96 -6.06 11.39
C LYS A 85 -10.73 -6.52 12.83
N ARG A 86 -10.22 -5.62 13.69
CA ARG A 86 -10.01 -5.89 15.12
C ARG A 86 -11.30 -6.25 15.85
N LEU A 87 -12.37 -5.50 15.62
CA LEU A 87 -13.68 -5.76 16.22
C LEU A 87 -14.24 -7.12 15.79
N ASN A 88 -14.13 -7.45 14.51
CA ASN A 88 -14.58 -8.75 13.99
C ASN A 88 -13.79 -9.91 14.61
N GLU A 89 -12.46 -9.78 14.74
CA GLU A 89 -11.61 -10.80 15.38
C GLU A 89 -11.96 -10.99 16.86
N LEU A 90 -12.25 -9.90 17.59
CA LEU A 90 -12.71 -9.96 18.97
C LEU A 90 -14.04 -10.70 19.12
N GLU A 91 -14.98 -10.48 18.19
CA GLU A 91 -16.27 -11.17 18.18
C GLU A 91 -16.10 -12.68 17.95
N ILE A 92 -15.29 -13.06 16.96
CA ILE A 92 -14.97 -14.47 16.68
C ILE A 92 -14.33 -15.13 17.91
N ASN A 93 -13.38 -14.46 18.56
CA ASN A 93 -12.70 -14.98 19.75
C ASN A 93 -13.68 -15.14 20.93
N LYS A 94 -14.58 -14.18 21.14
CA LYS A 94 -15.62 -14.28 22.17
C LYS A 94 -16.54 -15.48 21.93
N GLN A 95 -16.88 -15.74 20.68
CA GLN A 95 -17.71 -16.89 20.30
C GLN A 95 -16.98 -18.22 20.55
N ARG A 96 -15.72 -18.33 20.11
CA ARG A 96 -14.85 -19.50 20.39
C ARG A 96 -14.73 -19.78 21.88
N MET A 97 -14.59 -18.74 22.71
CA MET A 97 -14.50 -18.88 24.16
C MET A 97 -15.80 -19.42 24.77
N LYS A 98 -16.97 -18.98 24.30
CA LYS A 98 -18.27 -19.52 24.73
C LYS A 98 -18.42 -20.99 24.35
N GLU A 99 -18.03 -21.36 23.13
CA GLU A 99 -18.10 -22.74 22.65
C GLU A 99 -17.19 -23.66 23.47
N PHE A 100 -15.97 -23.21 23.76
CA PHE A 100 -15.04 -23.91 24.64
C PHE A 100 -15.62 -24.14 26.05
N ALA A 101 -16.16 -23.08 26.67
CA ALA A 101 -16.78 -23.18 27.99
C ALA A 101 -17.99 -24.14 27.99
N ASN A 102 -18.84 -24.07 26.96
CA ASN A 102 -19.99 -24.97 26.81
C ASN A 102 -19.57 -26.43 26.64
N PHE A 103 -18.53 -26.70 25.85
CA PHE A 103 -17.99 -28.04 25.67
C PHE A 103 -17.49 -28.62 27.01
N HIS A 104 -16.68 -27.84 27.74
CA HIS A 104 -16.12 -28.27 29.02
C HIS A 104 -17.19 -28.50 30.09
N ASN A 105 -18.18 -27.60 30.18
CA ASN A 105 -19.30 -27.72 31.12
C ASN A 105 -20.18 -28.94 30.82
N LYS A 106 -20.43 -29.25 29.53
CA LYS A 106 -21.18 -30.45 29.14
C LYS A 106 -20.43 -31.74 29.49
N ARG A 107 -19.10 -31.74 29.39
CA ARG A 107 -18.27 -32.87 29.79
C ARG A 107 -18.29 -33.10 31.29
N PHE A 108 -18.10 -32.05 32.09
CA PHE A 108 -18.18 -32.11 33.55
C PHE A 108 -19.53 -32.63 34.06
N ARG A 109 -20.64 -32.25 33.41
CA ARG A 109 -22.00 -32.74 33.78
C ARG A 109 -22.28 -34.19 33.37
N ARG A 110 -21.44 -34.84 32.55
CA ARG A 110 -21.60 -36.25 32.16
C ARG A 110 -20.73 -37.19 32.98
N GLU A 111 -19.64 -36.68 33.56
CA GLU A 111 -18.66 -37.45 34.34
C GLU A 111 -18.94 -37.41 35.86
N GLY A 112 -19.90 -36.60 36.32
CA GLY A 112 -20.39 -36.56 37.71
C GLY A 112 -21.86 -36.91 37.80
#